data_AF-A0A961ZZS5-F1
#
_entry.id   AF-A0A961ZZS5-F1
#
_cell.length_a   1.000
_cell.length_b   1.000
_cell.length_c   1.000
_cell.angle_alpha   90.00
_cell.angle_beta   90.00
_cell.angle_gamma   90.00
#
_symmetry.space_group_name_H-M   'P 1'
#
loop_
_entity.id
_entity.type
_entity.pdbx_description
1 polymer ?
#
loop_
_entity_poly.entity_id
_entity_poly.type
_entity_poly.pdbx_seq_one_letter_code
_entity_poly.pdbx_strand_id
1 'polypeptide(L)'
;MMKPAIEIAPEVATLVGRQVFLNETGGDRDMITAWNAAEDFMSLGIGHFIWFPAGLKVRFKESFPAMLAYLRSHGAKPPSWLDRGPAPPCPWANRTEFGRAFRSRQMSELREFLHGTVGLQVSYLVERMKAALPKILKSLETDAERNHVKRQFYRVVGASPDLYPLIDYINFKGEG
;
A
#
# COMPACT_ATOMS: atom_id res chain seq x y z
N MET A 1 -4.46 -31.44 -3.39
CA MET A 1 -4.66 -30.27 -4.27
C MET A 1 -3.47 -29.34 -4.08
N MET A 2 -2.70 -29.05 -5.14
CA MET A 2 -1.58 -28.10 -5.07
C MET A 2 -2.11 -26.70 -4.75
N LYS A 3 -1.43 -25.96 -3.87
CA LYS A 3 -1.75 -24.55 -3.61
C LYS A 3 -1.38 -23.76 -4.87
N PRO A 4 -2.28 -22.96 -5.45
CA PRO A 4 -1.90 -22.07 -6.55
C PRO A 4 -0.85 -21.08 -6.05
N ALA A 5 0.16 -20.81 -6.88
CA ALA A 5 1.14 -19.77 -6.61
C ALA A 5 0.41 -18.41 -6.58
N ILE A 6 0.66 -17.62 -5.55
CA ILE A 6 0.14 -16.26 -5.43
C ILE A 6 1.24 -15.33 -5.90
N GLU A 7 1.20 -15.02 -7.19
CA GLU A 7 2.17 -14.17 -7.87
C GLU A 7 1.43 -13.29 -8.87
N ILE A 8 1.97 -12.10 -9.11
CA ILE A 8 1.47 -11.18 -10.12
C ILE A 8 2.63 -10.83 -11.03
N ALA A 9 2.45 -11.02 -12.34
CA ALA A 9 3.46 -10.62 -13.31
C ALA A 9 3.64 -9.08 -13.26
N PRO A 10 4.86 -8.54 -13.41
CA PRO A 10 5.11 -7.09 -13.35
C PRO A 10 4.24 -6.26 -14.31
N GLU A 11 3.94 -6.80 -15.49
CA GLU A 11 3.08 -6.17 -16.50
C GLU A 11 1.63 -6.09 -16.00
N VAL A 12 1.12 -7.18 -15.42
CA VAL A 12 -0.22 -7.23 -14.82
C VAL A 12 -0.31 -6.29 -13.62
N ALA A 13 0.70 -6.29 -12.75
CA ALA A 13 0.76 -5.37 -11.61
C ALA A 13 0.71 -3.89 -12.04
N THR A 14 1.38 -3.57 -13.15
CA THR A 14 1.34 -2.22 -13.74
C THR A 14 -0.04 -1.87 -14.27
N LEU A 15 -0.72 -2.80 -14.95
CA LEU A 15 -2.08 -2.60 -15.45
C LEU A 15 -3.09 -2.41 -14.31
N VAL A 16 -3.04 -3.30 -13.31
CA VAL A 16 -3.88 -3.20 -12.10
C VAL A 16 -3.63 -1.88 -11.40
N GLY A 17 -2.36 -1.51 -11.20
CA GLY A 17 -2.03 -0.28 -10.49
C GLY A 17 -2.52 0.98 -11.23
N ARG A 18 -2.49 0.99 -12.56
CA ARG A 18 -3.09 2.07 -13.36
C ARG A 18 -4.61 2.12 -13.18
N GLN A 19 -5.27 0.97 -13.16
CA GLN A 19 -6.71 0.92 -12.93
C GLN A 19 -7.08 1.43 -11.54
N VAL A 20 -6.35 1.00 -10.50
CA VAL A 20 -6.54 1.50 -9.12
C VAL A 20 -6.30 3.00 -9.05
N PHE A 21 -5.21 3.49 -9.66
CA PHE A 21 -4.94 4.91 -9.73
C PHE A 21 -6.12 5.69 -10.34
N LEU A 22 -6.65 5.23 -11.48
CA LEU A 22 -7.81 5.87 -12.12
C LEU A 22 -9.06 5.83 -11.22
N ASN A 23 -9.32 4.71 -10.57
CA ASN A 23 -10.49 4.55 -9.68
C ASN A 23 -10.40 5.45 -8.44
N GLU A 24 -9.25 5.50 -7.80
CA GLU A 24 -9.07 6.22 -6.52
C GLU A 24 -8.88 7.73 -6.70
N THR A 25 -8.31 8.16 -7.84
CA THR A 25 -7.91 9.55 -8.04
C THR A 25 -8.60 10.24 -9.21
N GLY A 26 -9.39 9.53 -10.01
CA GLY A 26 -9.87 10.03 -11.29
C GLY A 26 -8.73 10.30 -12.29
N GLY A 27 -7.54 9.76 -12.06
CA GLY A 27 -6.34 10.04 -12.82
C GLY A 27 -5.57 11.29 -12.35
N ASP A 28 -5.97 11.92 -11.25
CA ASP A 28 -5.29 13.09 -10.71
C ASP A 28 -4.07 12.69 -9.86
N ARG A 29 -2.88 13.06 -10.35
CA ARG A 29 -1.61 12.83 -9.66
C ARG A 29 -1.51 13.54 -8.32
N ASP A 30 -2.26 14.60 -8.08
CA ASP A 30 -2.24 15.30 -6.80
C ASP A 30 -2.93 14.49 -5.68
N MET A 31 -3.90 13.65 -6.04
CA MET A 31 -4.71 12.88 -5.09
C MET A 31 -3.96 11.66 -4.51
N ILE A 32 -2.81 11.27 -5.06
CA ILE A 32 -1.96 10.21 -4.46
C ILE A 32 -1.22 10.67 -3.20
N THR A 33 -1.38 11.94 -2.81
CA THR A 33 -0.89 12.49 -1.55
C THR A 33 -2.06 13.17 -0.85
N ALA A 34 -2.51 12.61 0.26
CA ALA A 34 -3.66 13.12 0.99
C ALA A 34 -3.33 13.34 2.48
N TRP A 35 -4.01 14.33 3.05
CA TRP A 35 -4.08 14.56 4.49
C TRP A 35 -5.55 14.81 4.84
N ASN A 36 -6.20 13.78 5.41
CA ASN A 36 -7.61 13.87 5.76
C ASN A 36 -7.83 14.80 6.95
N ALA A 37 -8.98 15.48 6.98
CA ALA A 37 -9.28 16.46 8.02
C ALA A 37 -9.31 15.89 9.45
N ALA A 38 -9.63 14.60 9.58
CA ALA A 38 -9.76 13.89 10.85
C ALA A 38 -8.52 13.06 11.21
N GLU A 39 -7.41 13.24 10.50
CA GLU A 39 -6.17 12.47 10.68
C GLU A 39 -4.96 13.37 10.95
N ASP A 40 -4.00 12.82 11.69
CA ASP A 40 -2.74 13.49 12.04
C ASP A 40 -1.55 12.98 11.20
N PHE A 41 -1.83 12.32 10.08
CA PHE A 41 -0.85 11.66 9.25
C PHE A 41 -1.18 11.76 7.76
N MET A 42 -0.19 11.45 6.93
CA MET A 42 -0.37 11.38 5.48
C MET A 42 -0.83 10.00 5.04
N SER A 43 -1.63 9.99 3.98
CA SER A 43 -1.97 8.81 3.18
C SER A 43 -1.38 8.97 1.78
N LEU A 44 -0.62 7.96 1.33
CA LEU A 44 0.22 8.05 0.13
C LEU A 44 0.00 6.90 -0.84
N GLY A 45 0.14 7.20 -2.14
CA GLY A 45 0.12 6.22 -3.21
C GLY A 45 -1.24 5.55 -3.39
N ILE A 46 -1.30 4.57 -4.31
CA ILE A 46 -2.54 3.86 -4.61
C ILE A 46 -2.96 2.87 -3.51
N GLY A 47 -2.06 2.61 -2.56
CA GLY A 47 -2.31 1.72 -1.42
C GLY A 47 -2.66 2.46 -0.13
N HIS A 48 -2.85 3.79 -0.16
CA HIS A 48 -3.13 4.59 1.04
C HIS A 48 -2.13 4.36 2.18
N PHE A 49 -0.85 4.32 1.81
CA PHE A 49 0.24 4.04 2.75
C PHE A 49 0.36 5.17 3.77
N ILE A 50 0.25 4.81 5.05
CA ILE A 50 0.24 5.74 6.17
C ILE A 50 1.68 6.15 6.48
N TRP A 51 1.93 7.46 6.59
CA TRP A 51 3.22 8.03 6.96
C TRP A 51 3.06 9.05 8.09
N PHE A 52 3.78 8.82 9.19
CA PHE A 52 3.67 9.60 10.41
C PHE A 52 4.73 10.70 10.49
N PRO A 53 4.36 11.89 11.00
CA PRO A 53 5.34 12.85 11.48
C PRO A 53 6.05 12.30 12.73
N ALA A 54 7.22 12.85 13.02
CA ALA A 54 8.02 12.42 14.15
C ALA A 54 7.25 12.53 15.48
N GLY A 55 7.30 11.47 16.29
CA GLY A 55 6.72 11.45 17.64
C GLY A 55 5.20 11.23 17.71
N LEU A 56 4.51 11.07 16.58
CA LEU A 56 3.08 10.77 16.57
C LEU A 56 2.79 9.40 17.21
N LYS A 57 1.85 9.37 18.16
CA LYS A 57 1.37 8.15 18.81
C LYS A 57 -0.12 7.99 18.56
N VAL A 58 -0.47 7.15 17.60
CA VAL A 58 -1.86 6.85 17.23
C VAL A 58 -2.08 5.34 17.19
N ARG A 59 -3.35 4.91 17.20
CA ARG A 59 -3.71 3.49 17.09
C ARG A 59 -3.37 2.87 15.73
N PHE A 60 -3.18 3.70 14.71
CA PHE A 60 -2.86 3.27 13.36
C PHE A 60 -1.41 2.78 13.29
N LYS A 61 -1.14 1.89 12.34
CA LYS A 61 0.21 1.40 12.04
C LYS A 61 0.72 2.07 10.78
N GLU A 62 1.93 2.58 10.85
CA GLU A 62 2.61 3.15 9.70
C GLU A 62 2.87 2.05 8.66
N SER A 63 2.67 2.35 7.37
CA SER A 63 2.87 1.39 6.28
C SER A 63 3.76 1.90 5.16
N PHE A 64 3.96 3.22 5.06
CA PHE A 64 4.83 3.82 4.06
C PHE A 64 6.31 3.41 4.20
N PRO A 65 6.95 3.36 5.38
CA PRO A 65 8.35 2.96 5.49
C PRO A 65 8.64 1.55 4.98
N ALA A 66 7.75 0.59 5.28
CA ALA A 66 7.89 -0.79 4.82
C ALA A 66 7.68 -0.90 3.30
N MET A 67 6.73 -0.15 2.75
CA MET A 67 6.52 -0.04 1.30
C MET A 67 7.76 0.56 0.62
N LEU A 68 8.29 1.66 1.13
CA LEU A 68 9.48 2.32 0.58
C LEU A 68 10.71 1.41 0.61
N ALA A 69 10.90 0.65 1.69
CA ALA A 69 11.98 -0.34 1.78
C ALA A 69 11.83 -1.43 0.70
N TYR A 70 10.61 -1.91 0.45
CA TYR A 70 10.33 -2.85 -0.62
C TYR A 70 10.61 -2.25 -2.01
N LEU A 71 10.15 -1.02 -2.27
CA LEU A 71 10.41 -0.36 -3.57
C LEU A 71 11.91 -0.26 -3.84
N ARG A 72 12.72 0.12 -2.84
CA ARG A 72 14.19 0.18 -2.95
C ARG A 72 14.81 -1.16 -3.23
N SER A 73 14.41 -2.22 -2.52
CA SER A 73 14.97 -3.56 -2.74
C SER A 73 14.64 -4.10 -4.14
N HIS A 74 13.66 -3.51 -4.84
CA HIS A 74 13.29 -3.82 -6.22
C HIS A 74 13.78 -2.76 -7.22
N GLY A 75 14.78 -1.95 -6.84
CA GLY A 75 15.49 -1.05 -7.75
C GLY A 75 14.86 0.32 -7.96
N ALA A 76 13.77 0.65 -7.26
CA ALA A 76 13.21 2.00 -7.31
C ALA A 76 14.15 3.00 -6.62
N LYS A 77 14.28 4.18 -7.23
CA LYS A 77 15.16 5.25 -6.76
C LYS A 77 14.32 6.41 -6.20
N PRO A 78 14.12 6.51 -4.88
CA PRO A 78 13.41 7.64 -4.31
C PRO A 78 14.23 8.94 -4.44
N PRO A 79 13.59 10.12 -4.30
CA PRO A 79 14.30 11.39 -4.24
C PRO A 79 15.36 11.38 -3.12
N SER A 80 16.47 12.11 -3.31
CA SER A 80 17.63 12.05 -2.39
C SER A 80 17.30 12.39 -0.93
N TRP A 81 16.32 13.26 -0.69
CA TRP A 81 15.85 13.61 0.65
C TRP A 81 15.09 12.45 1.32
N LEU A 82 14.48 11.58 0.52
CA LEU A 82 13.76 10.41 0.95
C LEU A 82 14.69 9.18 0.98
N ASP A 83 15.76 9.13 0.17
CA ASP A 83 16.66 8.00 -0.05
C ASP A 83 17.62 7.70 1.11
N ARG A 84 17.06 7.41 2.29
CA ARG A 84 17.77 7.00 3.49
C ARG A 84 17.07 5.81 4.13
N GLY A 85 17.86 4.93 4.77
CA GLY A 85 17.39 3.76 5.51
C GLY A 85 17.67 3.93 7.01
N PRO A 86 16.67 3.85 7.90
CA PRO A 86 15.23 3.71 7.63
C PRO A 86 14.62 4.95 6.96
N ALA A 87 13.38 4.84 6.47
CA ALA A 87 12.64 5.98 5.91
C ALA A 87 12.60 7.12 6.94
N PRO A 88 12.87 8.38 6.54
CA PRO A 88 12.70 9.51 7.45
C PRO A 88 11.22 9.65 7.86
N PRO A 89 10.93 10.24 9.03
CA PRO A 89 9.56 10.65 9.37
C PRO A 89 8.98 11.59 8.32
N CYS A 90 7.64 11.67 8.24
CA CYS A 90 6.96 12.62 7.38
C CYS A 90 7.47 14.04 7.65
N PRO A 91 7.97 14.75 6.61
CA PRO A 91 8.57 16.08 6.78
C PRO A 91 7.54 17.17 7.11
N TRP A 92 6.25 16.88 6.95
CA TRP A 92 5.16 17.80 7.26
C TRP A 92 4.49 17.36 8.56
N ALA A 93 4.51 18.23 9.58
CA ALA A 93 4.06 17.88 10.92
C ALA A 93 2.53 17.87 11.06
N ASN A 94 1.81 18.58 10.18
CA ASN A 94 0.37 18.75 10.25
C ASN A 94 -0.22 19.12 8.88
N ARG A 95 -1.56 19.12 8.80
CA ARG A 95 -2.32 19.46 7.60
C ARG A 95 -2.00 20.86 7.05
N THR A 96 -1.72 21.83 7.92
CA THR A 96 -1.38 23.21 7.52
C THR A 96 -0.04 23.25 6.79
N GLU A 97 0.97 22.57 7.32
CA GLU A 97 2.27 22.43 6.65
C GLU A 97 2.18 21.66 5.34
N PHE A 98 1.42 20.56 5.33
CA PHE A 98 1.12 19.83 4.10
C PHE A 98 0.47 20.74 3.04
N GLY A 99 -0.54 21.54 3.42
CA GLY A 99 -1.21 22.47 2.52
C GLY A 99 -0.26 23.53 1.95
N ARG A 100 0.62 24.10 2.77
CA ARG A 100 1.67 25.04 2.31
C ARG A 100 2.66 24.37 1.36
N ALA A 101 3.01 23.11 1.61
CA ALA A 101 3.96 22.36 0.81
C ALA A 101 3.33 21.63 -0.38
N PHE A 102 2.01 21.71 -0.57
CA PHE A 102 1.28 20.90 -1.55
C PHE A 102 1.77 21.10 -3.00
N ARG A 103 2.27 22.30 -3.31
CA ARG A 103 2.86 22.66 -4.61
C ARG A 103 4.39 22.83 -4.54
N SER A 104 5.02 22.39 -3.45
CA SER A 104 6.47 22.46 -3.31
C SER A 104 7.18 21.47 -4.24
N ARG A 105 8.46 21.73 -4.51
CA ARG A 105 9.33 20.79 -5.22
C ARG A 105 9.38 19.42 -4.53
N GLN A 106 9.54 19.40 -3.21
CA GLN A 106 9.63 18.17 -2.43
C GLN A 106 8.38 17.29 -2.57
N MET A 107 7.18 17.90 -2.53
CA MET A 107 5.92 17.20 -2.75
C MET A 107 5.77 16.70 -4.19
N SER A 108 6.22 17.49 -5.16
CA SER A 108 6.19 17.11 -6.59
C SER A 108 7.11 15.90 -6.86
N GLU A 109 8.33 15.90 -6.31
CA GLU A 109 9.26 14.78 -6.37
C GLU A 109 8.67 13.52 -5.72
N LEU A 110 7.96 13.66 -4.58
CA LEU A 110 7.25 12.55 -3.94
C LEU A 110 6.16 11.98 -4.86
N ARG A 111 5.35 12.82 -5.49
CA ARG A 111 4.28 12.39 -6.41
C ARG A 111 4.82 11.74 -7.67
N GLU A 112 5.91 12.25 -8.22
CA GLU A 112 6.62 11.62 -9.35
C GLU A 112 7.10 10.22 -9.00
N PHE A 113 7.74 10.07 -7.85
CA PHE A 113 8.19 8.77 -7.36
C PHE A 113 7.02 7.80 -7.13
N LEU A 114 5.96 8.23 -6.45
CA LEU A 114 4.78 7.39 -6.18
C LEU A 114 4.09 6.98 -7.48
N HIS A 115 3.87 7.91 -8.41
CA HIS A 115 3.24 7.61 -9.70
C HIS A 115 4.11 6.69 -10.56
N GLY A 116 5.43 6.90 -10.58
CA GLY A 116 6.38 6.07 -11.32
C GLY A 116 6.57 4.65 -10.77
N THR A 117 6.09 4.38 -9.55
CA THR A 117 6.27 3.09 -8.86
C THR A 117 4.96 2.33 -8.63
N VAL A 118 3.88 2.74 -9.29
CA VAL A 118 2.54 2.13 -9.14
C VAL A 118 2.54 0.61 -9.30
N GLY A 119 3.24 0.06 -10.30
CA GLY A 119 3.34 -1.39 -10.47
C GLY A 119 4.02 -2.10 -9.29
N LEU A 120 5.11 -1.53 -8.78
CA LEU A 120 5.80 -2.07 -7.59
C LEU A 120 4.97 -1.92 -6.31
N GLN A 121 4.15 -0.87 -6.20
CA GLN A 121 3.19 -0.74 -5.10
C GLN A 121 2.16 -1.88 -5.12
N VAL A 122 1.66 -2.26 -6.30
CA VAL A 122 0.77 -3.43 -6.44
C VAL A 122 1.49 -4.72 -6.04
N SER A 123 2.71 -4.95 -6.51
CA SER A 123 3.50 -6.13 -6.11
C SER A 123 3.71 -6.18 -4.59
N TYR A 124 3.99 -5.05 -3.96
CA TYR A 124 4.07 -4.96 -2.50
C TYR A 124 2.76 -5.32 -1.79
N LEU A 125 1.62 -4.86 -2.32
CA LEU A 125 0.31 -5.20 -1.77
C LEU A 125 -0.01 -6.69 -1.91
N VAL A 126 0.41 -7.35 -2.99
CA VAL A 126 0.31 -8.81 -3.13
C VAL A 126 1.13 -9.53 -2.06
N GLU A 127 2.35 -9.09 -1.79
CA GLU A 127 3.17 -9.66 -0.71
C GLU A 127 2.54 -9.45 0.68
N ARG A 128 1.97 -8.27 0.93
CA ARG A 128 1.20 -8.02 2.16
C ARG A 128 0.00 -8.94 2.27
N MET A 129 -0.75 -9.13 1.18
CA MET A 129 -1.89 -10.05 1.13
C MET A 129 -1.47 -11.49 1.47
N LYS A 130 -0.37 -11.97 0.88
CA LYS A 130 0.18 -13.31 1.17
C LYS A 130 0.53 -13.47 2.64
N ALA A 131 1.14 -12.43 3.23
CA ALA A 131 1.51 -12.40 4.63
C ALA A 131 0.31 -12.25 5.59
N ALA A 132 -0.83 -11.74 5.12
CA ALA A 132 -2.04 -11.60 5.91
C ALA A 132 -2.76 -12.93 6.14
N LEU A 133 -2.80 -13.83 5.14
CA LEU A 133 -3.53 -15.09 5.25
C LEU A 133 -3.13 -15.92 6.49
N PRO A 134 -1.85 -16.18 6.79
CA PRO A 134 -1.47 -16.91 8.01
C PRO A 134 -1.95 -16.24 9.29
N LYS A 135 -2.00 -14.90 9.34
CA LYS A 135 -2.47 -14.15 10.51
C LYS A 135 -3.98 -14.27 10.68
N ILE A 136 -4.73 -14.13 9.59
CA ILE A 136 -6.18 -14.36 9.55
C ILE A 136 -6.49 -15.78 10.02
N LEU A 137 -5.77 -16.78 9.51
CA LEU A 137 -5.99 -18.16 9.94
C LEU A 137 -5.67 -18.39 11.43
N LYS A 138 -4.71 -17.64 11.99
CA LYS A 138 -4.35 -17.73 13.40
C LYS A 138 -5.39 -17.06 14.32
N SER A 139 -6.17 -16.09 13.84
CA SER A 139 -7.21 -15.44 14.64
C SER A 139 -8.51 -16.26 14.74
N LEU A 140 -8.68 -17.30 13.92
CA LEU A 140 -9.87 -18.15 13.93
C LEU A 140 -9.75 -19.27 14.96
N GLU A 141 -10.85 -19.58 15.64
CA GLU A 141 -10.87 -20.52 16.77
C GLU A 141 -10.81 -21.99 16.31
N THR A 142 -11.60 -22.35 15.31
CA THR A 142 -11.78 -23.76 14.91
C THR A 142 -11.03 -24.14 13.62
N ASP A 143 -10.66 -25.42 13.50
CA ASP A 143 -10.10 -25.95 12.25
C ASP A 143 -11.10 -25.92 11.09
N ALA A 144 -12.40 -26.01 11.39
CA ALA A 144 -13.46 -25.90 10.39
C ALA A 144 -13.46 -24.50 9.74
N GLU A 145 -13.39 -23.44 10.55
CA GLU A 145 -13.31 -22.05 10.09
C GLU A 145 -12.01 -21.80 9.34
N ARG A 146 -10.87 -22.20 9.91
CA ARG A 146 -9.55 -22.07 9.25
C ARG A 146 -9.56 -22.72 7.87
N ASN A 147 -10.12 -23.92 7.76
CA ASN A 147 -10.22 -24.61 6.48
C ASN A 147 -11.22 -23.94 5.53
N HIS A 148 -12.34 -23.42 6.04
CA HIS A 148 -13.30 -22.68 5.23
C HIS A 148 -12.68 -21.42 4.64
N VAL A 149 -12.11 -20.53 5.47
CA VAL A 149 -11.50 -19.27 5.03
C VAL A 149 -10.36 -19.53 4.05
N LYS A 150 -9.50 -20.50 4.34
CA LYS A 150 -8.42 -20.90 3.43
C LYS A 150 -8.97 -21.33 2.06
N ARG A 151 -10.03 -22.14 2.02
CA ARG A 151 -10.66 -22.55 0.75
C ARG A 151 -11.22 -21.35 -0.01
N GLN A 152 -11.91 -20.43 0.65
CA GLN A 152 -12.46 -19.24 -0.02
C GLN A 152 -11.37 -18.33 -0.54
N PHE A 153 -10.30 -18.11 0.23
CA PHE A 153 -9.15 -17.32 -0.19
C PHE A 153 -8.56 -17.88 -1.50
N TYR A 154 -8.24 -19.18 -1.54
CA TYR A 154 -7.67 -19.78 -2.74
C TYR A 154 -8.67 -19.91 -3.90
N ARG A 155 -9.98 -19.98 -3.62
CA ARG A 155 -11.01 -19.91 -4.66
C ARG A 155 -10.98 -18.56 -5.36
N VAL A 156 -10.82 -17.46 -4.61
CA VAL A 156 -10.70 -16.11 -5.20
C VAL A 156 -9.38 -15.96 -5.94
N VAL A 157 -8.25 -16.44 -5.38
CA VAL A 157 -6.95 -16.46 -6.10
C VAL A 157 -7.09 -17.18 -7.46
N GLY A 158 -7.77 -18.34 -7.50
CA GLY A 158 -7.98 -19.07 -8.74
C GLY A 158 -8.94 -18.39 -9.73
N ALA A 159 -9.83 -17.51 -9.25
CA ALA A 159 -10.84 -16.83 -10.06
C ALA A 159 -10.42 -15.41 -10.51
N SER A 160 -9.38 -14.85 -9.91
CA SER A 160 -8.89 -13.47 -10.16
C SER A 160 -7.41 -13.51 -10.52
N PRO A 161 -7.08 -13.58 -11.82
CA PRO A 161 -5.70 -13.57 -12.31
C PRO A 161 -4.90 -12.31 -11.91
N ASP A 162 -5.61 -11.21 -11.63
CA ASP A 162 -5.08 -9.91 -11.25
C ASP A 162 -5.03 -9.67 -9.73
N LEU A 163 -5.60 -10.60 -8.94
CA LEU A 163 -5.66 -10.58 -7.47
C LEU A 163 -6.35 -9.34 -6.87
N TYR A 164 -6.94 -8.47 -7.70
CA TYR A 164 -7.42 -7.15 -7.29
C TYR A 164 -8.42 -7.19 -6.13
N PRO A 165 -9.45 -8.08 -6.10
CA PRO A 165 -10.40 -8.13 -4.99
C PRO A 165 -9.77 -8.44 -3.63
N LEU A 166 -8.72 -9.27 -3.60
CA LEU A 166 -8.04 -9.63 -2.36
C LEU A 166 -7.06 -8.53 -1.92
N ILE A 167 -6.37 -7.91 -2.87
CA ILE A 167 -5.54 -6.72 -2.63
C ILE A 167 -6.39 -5.61 -2.01
N ASP A 168 -7.53 -5.30 -2.62
CA ASP A 168 -8.47 -4.28 -2.16
C ASP A 168 -8.98 -4.56 -0.75
N TYR A 169 -9.50 -5.77 -0.52
CA TYR A 169 -10.01 -6.17 0.80
C TYR A 169 -8.95 -6.01 1.90
N ILE A 170 -7.75 -6.56 1.70
CA ILE A 170 -6.71 -6.55 2.74
C ILE A 170 -6.14 -5.14 2.94
N ASN A 171 -6.06 -4.34 1.88
CA ASN A 171 -5.53 -3.00 1.99
C ASN A 171 -6.50 -2.04 2.69
N PHE A 172 -7.80 -2.15 2.43
CA PHE A 172 -8.80 -1.20 2.94
C PHE A 172 -9.63 -1.69 4.13
N LYS A 173 -9.93 -2.99 4.21
CA LYS A 173 -10.67 -3.58 5.34
C LYS A 173 -9.73 -4.15 6.40
N GLY A 174 -8.52 -4.52 6.01
CA GLY A 174 -7.49 -5.03 6.92
C GLY A 174 -7.52 -6.55 7.06
N GLU A 175 -7.00 -7.04 8.19
CA GLU A 175 -6.76 -8.46 8.46
C GLU A 175 -7.86 -9.11 9.36
N GLY A 176 -8.98 -8.43 9.61
CA GLY A 176 -10.07 -8.88 10.48
C GLY A 176 -11.43 -8.41 10.00
#